data_AF-A0A0J9UFQ8-F1
#
_entry.id   AF-A0A0J9UFQ8-F1
#
_cell.length_a   1.000
_cell.length_b   1.000
_cell.length_c   1.000
_cell.angle_alpha   90.00
_cell.angle_beta   90.00
_cell.angle_gamma   90.00
#
_symmetry.space_group_name_H-M   'P 1'
#
loop_
_entity.id
_entity.type
_entity.pdbx_description
1 polymer ?
#
loop_
_entity_poly.entity_id
_entity_poly.type
_entity_poly.pdbx_seq_one_letter_code
_entity_poly.pdbx_strand_id
1 'polypeptide(L)'
;MSSTTVVNMMSIKNIIHHEPQYNRPAWTTPFWPRLRDSLIEDPKLFNHLHLECGICLTGMSIFPHDHTFSPDEGLTPEKKMMSHRARILPCGHMFGNKCLHTMIDEALKDMEDGESPEIACPSCRVVFSPHSDCGHPHSGKFMPTTMEGVYAMPATLAEGGVLSHRCGECLAVEIISVVAVLAPVFTPPLDLTDRETLITYGTGANLHYWAVNLEESANVYDEFVREIPLGDALQRVCDEITERLVQNSKKRWYSEDFAGLKFKLMLQRDIRPRAMEYWEAVEVLEDGEANFDLRLNLD
;
A
#
# COMPACT_ATOMS: atom_id res chain seq x y z
N MET A 1 -0.42 16.59 52.78
CA MET A 1 -0.53 17.03 51.37
C MET A 1 -0.22 15.83 50.50
N SER A 2 -1.25 15.15 50.01
CA SER A 2 -1.09 13.92 49.21
C SER A 2 -1.00 14.32 47.74
N SER A 3 0.15 14.09 47.12
CA SER A 3 0.39 14.41 45.72
C SER A 3 -0.12 13.24 44.88
N THR A 4 -1.26 13.42 44.24
CA THR A 4 -1.81 12.44 43.28
C THR A 4 -0.97 12.48 42.02
N THR A 5 -0.15 11.44 41.82
CA THR A 5 0.62 11.24 40.59
C THR A 5 -0.36 10.95 39.45
N VAL A 6 -0.53 11.89 38.53
CA VAL A 6 -1.29 11.68 37.29
C VAL A 6 -0.47 10.73 36.42
N VAL A 7 -0.90 9.47 36.35
CA VAL A 7 -0.29 8.47 35.45
C VAL A 7 -0.66 8.85 34.03
N ASN A 8 0.33 9.25 33.25
CA ASN A 8 0.18 9.59 31.84
C ASN A 8 -0.21 8.32 31.04
N MET A 9 -1.48 8.20 30.67
CA MET A 9 -2.03 7.04 29.94
C MET A 9 -1.59 6.96 28.47
N MET A 10 -0.73 7.87 27.99
CA MET A 10 -0.26 7.93 26.58
C MET A 10 1.03 7.15 26.30
N SER A 11 1.46 6.21 27.14
CA SER A 11 2.68 5.44 26.91
C SER A 11 2.40 4.08 26.24
N ILE A 12 3.00 3.88 25.06
CA ILE A 12 2.99 2.66 24.23
C ILE A 12 3.31 1.38 25.01
N LYS A 13 4.07 1.46 26.12
CA LYS A 13 4.46 0.29 26.93
C LYS A 13 3.37 -0.24 27.86
N ASN A 14 2.26 0.48 28.05
CA ASN A 14 1.17 0.05 28.94
C ASN A 14 0.01 -0.65 28.22
N ILE A 15 0.12 -0.86 26.90
CA ILE A 15 -0.83 -1.66 26.10
C ILE A 15 -0.27 -3.08 25.89
N ILE A 16 0.53 -3.58 26.84
CA ILE A 16 0.94 -4.99 26.85
C ILE A 16 -0.14 -5.76 27.60
N HIS A 17 -0.89 -6.53 26.82
CA HIS A 17 -1.70 -7.70 27.18
C HIS A 17 -1.89 -7.93 28.69
N HIS A 18 -2.89 -7.30 29.29
CA HIS A 18 -3.58 -7.91 30.42
C HIS A 18 -4.58 -8.92 29.85
N GLU A 19 -4.60 -10.14 30.42
CA GLU A 19 -5.57 -11.18 30.09
C GLU A 19 -6.98 -10.57 29.95
N PRO A 20 -7.77 -10.96 28.93
CA PRO A 20 -9.07 -10.37 28.69
C PRO A 20 -9.93 -10.56 29.94
N GLN A 21 -10.44 -9.46 30.50
CA GLN A 21 -11.50 -9.55 31.50
C GLN A 21 -12.69 -10.23 30.82
N TYR A 22 -12.92 -11.50 31.18
CA TYR A 22 -13.89 -12.44 30.59
C TYR A 22 -15.37 -11.96 30.56
N ASN A 23 -15.68 -10.77 31.06
CA ASN A 23 -17.05 -10.26 31.21
C ASN A 23 -17.41 -9.05 30.33
N ARG A 24 -16.55 -8.64 29.39
CA ARG A 24 -16.93 -7.57 28.46
C ARG A 24 -17.53 -8.16 27.18
N PRO A 25 -18.77 -7.78 26.79
CA PRO A 25 -19.36 -8.23 25.54
C PRO A 25 -18.52 -7.77 24.36
N ALA A 26 -18.31 -8.67 23.39
CA ALA A 26 -17.55 -8.37 22.19
C ALA A 26 -18.28 -7.33 21.33
N TRP A 27 -17.52 -6.43 20.70
CA TRP A 27 -18.09 -5.54 19.68
C TRP A 27 -18.22 -6.27 18.35
N THR A 28 -19.44 -6.40 17.85
CA THR A 28 -19.73 -7.21 16.66
C THR A 28 -20.20 -6.45 15.44
N THR A 29 -20.51 -5.15 15.57
CA THR A 29 -21.08 -4.39 14.45
C THR A 29 -20.00 -3.97 13.45
N PRO A 30 -20.02 -4.45 12.20
CA PRO A 30 -19.00 -4.14 11.20
C PRO A 30 -19.27 -2.79 10.49
N PHE A 31 -19.48 -1.72 11.27
CA PHE A 31 -19.73 -0.36 10.77
C PHE A 31 -18.80 0.66 11.42
N TRP A 32 -17.94 1.27 10.59
CA TRP A 32 -16.80 2.08 11.02
C TRP A 32 -17.19 3.30 11.87
N PRO A 33 -18.15 4.18 11.50
CA PRO A 33 -18.45 5.36 12.32
C PRO A 33 -18.77 5.03 13.78
N ARG A 34 -19.63 4.03 14.00
CA ARG A 34 -19.98 3.60 15.37
C ARG A 34 -18.79 2.96 16.09
N LEU A 35 -18.04 2.11 15.40
CA LEU A 35 -16.85 1.47 15.99
C LEU A 35 -15.78 2.51 16.35
N ARG A 36 -15.51 3.46 15.46
CA ARG A 36 -14.58 4.58 15.68
C ARG A 36 -14.94 5.34 16.94
N ASP A 37 -16.20 5.77 17.06
CA ASP A 37 -16.64 6.57 18.20
C ASP A 37 -16.49 5.77 19.51
N SER A 38 -16.83 4.48 19.50
CA SER A 38 -16.62 3.60 20.66
C SER A 38 -15.14 3.33 20.98
N LEU A 39 -14.25 3.27 19.98
CA LEU A 39 -12.81 3.15 20.20
C LEU A 39 -12.20 4.46 20.75
N ILE A 40 -12.73 5.62 20.35
CA ILE A 40 -12.32 6.92 20.89
C ILE A 40 -12.73 7.04 22.36
N GLU A 41 -13.96 6.62 22.69
CA GLU A 41 -14.46 6.60 24.07
C GLU A 41 -13.72 5.58 24.93
N ASP A 42 -13.42 4.39 24.40
CA ASP A 42 -12.68 3.36 25.10
C ASP A 42 -11.68 2.62 24.18
N PRO A 43 -10.40 3.06 24.17
CA PRO A 43 -9.34 2.40 23.41
C PRO A 43 -9.10 0.93 23.79
N LYS A 44 -9.50 0.48 24.99
CA LYS A 44 -9.34 -0.93 25.39
C LYS A 44 -10.27 -1.86 24.63
N LEU A 45 -11.27 -1.32 23.93
CA LEU A 45 -12.19 -2.09 23.09
C LEU A 45 -11.47 -2.86 21.97
N PHE A 46 -10.28 -2.41 21.55
CA PHE A 46 -9.43 -3.14 20.60
C PHE A 46 -9.20 -4.62 20.98
N ASN A 47 -9.09 -4.92 22.27
CA ASN A 47 -8.86 -6.28 22.76
C ASN A 47 -10.12 -7.18 22.73
N HIS A 48 -11.27 -6.61 22.35
CA HIS A 48 -12.58 -7.26 22.42
C HIS A 48 -13.38 -7.10 21.11
N LEU A 49 -12.68 -6.84 19.99
CA LEU A 49 -13.32 -6.74 18.67
C LEU A 49 -13.59 -8.13 18.10
N HIS A 50 -14.82 -8.35 17.62
CA HIS A 50 -15.20 -9.55 16.91
C HIS A 50 -16.05 -9.17 15.69
N LEU A 51 -15.39 -8.73 14.62
CA LEU A 51 -16.08 -8.22 13.43
C LEU A 51 -16.37 -9.36 12.46
N GLU A 52 -17.64 -9.57 12.12
CA GLU A 52 -18.06 -10.55 11.11
C GLU A 52 -18.13 -9.91 9.72
N CYS A 53 -17.63 -10.62 8.71
CA CYS A 53 -17.72 -10.17 7.32
C CYS A 53 -19.13 -10.41 6.77
N GLY A 54 -19.82 -9.36 6.34
CA GLY A 54 -21.17 -9.46 5.76
C GLY A 54 -21.28 -10.19 4.40
N ILE A 55 -20.15 -10.62 3.80
CA ILE A 55 -20.15 -11.39 2.53
C ILE A 55 -20.12 -12.89 2.80
N CYS A 56 -19.20 -13.35 3.65
CA CYS A 56 -18.97 -14.79 3.90
C CYS A 56 -19.36 -15.23 5.31
N LEU A 57 -19.81 -14.30 6.16
CA LEU A 57 -20.25 -14.54 7.54
C LEU A 57 -19.16 -15.13 8.46
N THR A 58 -17.88 -14.96 8.09
CA THR A 58 -16.74 -15.38 8.91
C THR A 58 -16.11 -14.19 9.62
N GLY A 59 -15.45 -14.45 10.75
CA GLY A 59 -14.71 -13.43 11.51
C GLY A 59 -13.56 -12.83 10.69
N MET A 60 -13.46 -11.51 10.71
CA MET A 60 -12.38 -10.74 10.09
C MET A 60 -11.23 -10.55 11.07
N SER A 61 -10.00 -10.66 10.56
CA SER A 61 -8.79 -10.34 11.34
C SER A 61 -8.52 -8.84 11.34
N ILE A 62 -7.88 -8.33 12.39
CA ILE A 62 -7.50 -6.90 12.51
C ILE A 62 -5.99 -6.78 12.64
N PHE A 63 -5.40 -7.56 13.56
CA PHE A 63 -3.98 -7.52 13.87
C PHE A 63 -3.18 -8.51 13.00
N PRO A 64 -1.91 -8.19 12.66
CA PRO A 64 -1.10 -9.02 11.77
C PRO A 64 -0.95 -10.48 12.19
N HIS A 65 -0.91 -10.76 13.50
CA HIS A 65 -0.78 -12.12 14.02
C HIS A 65 -2.06 -12.96 13.88
N ASP A 66 -3.21 -12.32 13.69
CA ASP A 66 -4.50 -12.99 13.49
C ASP A 66 -4.83 -13.21 12.00
N HIS A 67 -3.97 -12.73 11.10
CA HIS A 67 -4.21 -12.84 9.67
C HIS A 67 -4.19 -14.31 9.25
N THR A 68 -5.32 -14.76 8.72
CA THR A 68 -5.47 -16.06 8.09
C THR A 68 -5.26 -15.93 6.58
N PHE A 69 -4.47 -16.84 6.02
CA PHE A 69 -4.17 -16.93 4.60
C PHE A 69 -4.74 -18.22 4.02
N SER A 70 -5.02 -18.24 2.72
CA SER A 70 -5.61 -19.43 2.08
C SER A 70 -4.53 -20.48 1.86
N PRO A 71 -4.70 -21.72 2.36
CA PRO A 71 -3.73 -22.80 2.11
C PRO A 71 -3.88 -23.42 0.71
N ASP A 72 -4.83 -22.96 -0.10
CA ASP A 72 -5.19 -23.55 -1.39
C ASP A 72 -4.04 -23.42 -2.41
N GLU A 73 -3.47 -24.56 -2.79
CA GLU A 73 -2.35 -24.68 -3.72
C GLU A 73 -2.70 -24.22 -5.15
N GLY A 74 -3.98 -24.21 -5.54
CA GLY A 74 -4.45 -23.81 -6.87
C GLY A 74 -4.56 -22.29 -7.08
N LEU A 75 -4.34 -21.47 -6.03
CA LEU A 75 -4.39 -20.01 -6.13
C LEU A 75 -3.05 -19.42 -6.61
N THR A 76 -3.13 -18.28 -7.29
CA THR A 76 -1.95 -17.46 -7.60
C THR A 76 -1.22 -17.05 -6.31
N PRO A 77 0.11 -16.81 -6.32
CA PRO A 77 0.85 -16.36 -5.15
C PRO A 77 0.21 -15.15 -4.45
N GLU A 78 -0.27 -14.18 -5.22
CA GLU A 78 -0.98 -13.00 -4.72
C GLU A 78 -2.27 -13.37 -3.97
N LYS A 79 -3.07 -14.30 -4.50
CA LYS A 79 -4.31 -14.77 -3.86
C LYS A 79 -4.05 -15.62 -2.63
N LYS A 80 -2.94 -16.36 -2.56
CA LYS A 80 -2.49 -17.08 -1.36
C LYS A 80 -2.13 -16.11 -0.23
N MET A 81 -1.49 -14.98 -0.57
CA MET A 81 -1.09 -13.95 0.39
C MET A 81 -2.22 -12.98 0.77
N MET A 82 -3.45 -13.16 0.26
CA MET A 82 -4.56 -12.28 0.57
C MET A 82 -5.28 -12.70 1.85
N SER A 83 -5.06 -11.94 2.94
CA SER A 83 -5.69 -12.24 4.22
C SER A 83 -7.16 -11.80 4.28
N HIS A 84 -7.92 -12.42 5.19
CA HIS A 84 -9.29 -12.00 5.52
C HIS A 84 -9.31 -10.84 6.54
N ARG A 85 -8.43 -9.86 6.37
CA ARG A 85 -8.33 -8.67 7.23
C ARG A 85 -9.51 -7.72 7.01
N ALA A 86 -10.03 -7.10 8.06
CA ALA A 86 -11.11 -6.12 7.99
C ALA A 86 -10.68 -4.89 7.15
N ARG A 87 -11.55 -4.53 6.21
CA ARG A 87 -11.37 -3.41 5.29
C ARG A 87 -12.62 -2.55 5.29
N ILE A 88 -12.45 -1.25 5.49
CA ILE A 88 -13.48 -0.23 5.61
C ILE A 88 -13.71 0.39 4.24
N LEU A 89 -14.93 0.29 3.74
CA LEU A 89 -15.36 1.02 2.55
C LEU A 89 -15.64 2.50 2.87
N PRO A 90 -15.63 3.40 1.86
CA PRO A 90 -15.93 4.82 2.05
C PRO A 90 -17.29 5.12 2.69
N CYS A 91 -18.26 4.23 2.49
CA CYS A 91 -19.58 4.31 3.13
C CYS A 91 -19.59 3.90 4.61
N GLY A 92 -18.47 3.40 5.14
CA GLY A 92 -18.30 2.96 6.53
C GLY A 92 -18.53 1.47 6.77
N HIS A 93 -19.09 0.71 5.83
CA HIS A 93 -19.26 -0.74 6.00
C HIS A 93 -17.93 -1.48 5.89
N MET A 94 -17.76 -2.52 6.69
CA MET A 94 -16.54 -3.33 6.75
C MET A 94 -16.75 -4.73 6.19
N PHE A 95 -15.78 -5.19 5.40
CA PHE A 95 -15.75 -6.53 4.82
C PHE A 95 -14.34 -7.10 4.88
N GLY A 96 -14.23 -8.43 4.82
CA GLY A 96 -12.93 -9.09 4.77
C GLY A 96 -12.27 -8.83 3.42
N ASN A 97 -11.00 -8.42 3.45
CA ASN A 97 -10.22 -8.01 2.28
C ASN A 97 -10.28 -9.04 1.14
N LYS A 98 -10.07 -10.32 1.45
CA LYS A 98 -10.21 -11.41 0.47
C LYS A 98 -11.57 -11.44 -0.23
N CYS A 99 -12.66 -11.30 0.52
CA CYS A 99 -14.01 -11.34 -0.04
C CYS A 99 -14.32 -10.11 -0.89
N LEU A 100 -13.92 -8.93 -0.42
CA LEU A 100 -14.11 -7.69 -1.17
C LEU A 100 -13.36 -7.73 -2.50
N HIS A 101 -12.10 -8.16 -2.50
CA HIS A 101 -11.32 -8.28 -3.74
C HIS A 101 -11.86 -9.36 -4.67
N THR A 102 -12.32 -10.50 -4.15
CA THR A 102 -12.94 -11.53 -4.99
C THR A 102 -14.18 -11.00 -5.70
N MET A 103 -15.02 -10.25 -4.98
CA MET A 103 -16.21 -9.60 -5.56
C MET A 103 -15.83 -8.55 -6.63
N ILE A 104 -14.80 -7.75 -6.38
CA ILE A 104 -14.29 -6.75 -7.34
C ILE A 104 -13.73 -7.46 -8.59
N ASP A 105 -12.87 -8.47 -8.41
CA ASP A 105 -12.30 -9.27 -9.50
C ASP A 105 -13.41 -9.88 -10.36
N GLU A 106 -14.44 -10.46 -9.74
CA GLU A 106 -15.58 -11.04 -10.45
C GLU A 106 -16.36 -10.01 -11.24
N ALA A 107 -16.56 -8.80 -10.70
CA ALA A 107 -17.22 -7.72 -11.41
C ALA A 107 -16.40 -7.22 -12.62
N LEU A 108 -15.08 -7.43 -12.62
CA LEU A 108 -14.19 -7.00 -13.70
C LEU A 108 -14.01 -8.06 -14.81
N LYS A 109 -14.31 -9.33 -14.56
CA LYS A 109 -14.07 -10.43 -15.53
C LYS A 109 -14.87 -10.33 -16.83
N ASP A 110 -16.06 -9.73 -16.76
CA ASP A 110 -17.01 -9.69 -17.87
C ASP A 110 -16.99 -8.35 -18.64
N MET A 111 -16.00 -7.49 -18.37
CA MET A 111 -15.90 -6.14 -18.94
C MET A 111 -15.07 -6.14 -20.23
N GLU A 112 -15.47 -5.32 -21.21
CA GLU A 112 -14.63 -5.04 -22.38
C GLU A 112 -13.44 -4.12 -21.99
N ASP A 113 -12.36 -4.18 -22.77
CA ASP A 113 -11.19 -3.33 -22.57
C ASP A 113 -11.58 -1.84 -22.56
N GLY A 114 -11.26 -1.16 -21.46
CA GLY A 114 -11.55 0.27 -21.27
C GLY A 114 -12.87 0.57 -20.55
N GLU A 115 -13.67 -0.43 -20.21
CA GLU A 115 -14.82 -0.24 -19.34
C GLU A 115 -14.43 -0.35 -17.85
N SER A 116 -15.19 0.30 -16.97
CA SER A 116 -14.96 0.26 -15.52
C SER A 116 -16.30 0.14 -14.79
N PRO A 117 -16.62 -1.01 -14.18
CA PRO A 117 -17.94 -1.26 -13.63
C PRO A 117 -18.19 -0.37 -12.42
N GLU A 118 -19.44 0.10 -12.29
CA GLU A 118 -19.90 0.68 -11.04
C GLU A 118 -19.96 -0.41 -9.97
N ILE A 119 -19.13 -0.30 -8.93
CA ILE A 119 -19.12 -1.24 -7.81
C ILE A 119 -19.76 -0.58 -6.60
N ALA A 120 -20.78 -1.24 -6.07
CA ALA A 120 -21.57 -0.77 -4.95
C ALA A 120 -21.31 -1.59 -3.68
N CYS A 121 -21.45 -0.94 -2.52
CA CYS A 121 -21.34 -1.61 -1.22
C CYS A 121 -22.38 -2.73 -1.10
N PRO A 122 -22.00 -3.98 -0.72
CA PRO A 122 -22.95 -5.08 -0.54
C PRO A 122 -24.07 -4.78 0.46
N SER A 123 -23.78 -4.00 1.51
CA SER A 123 -24.72 -3.70 2.59
C SER A 123 -25.65 -2.52 2.28
N CYS A 124 -25.12 -1.39 1.79
CA CYS A 124 -25.90 -0.16 1.62
C CYS A 124 -26.07 0.31 0.19
N ARG A 125 -25.51 -0.41 -0.79
CA ARG A 125 -25.59 -0.12 -2.23
C ARG A 125 -25.06 1.23 -2.68
N VAL A 126 -24.37 1.97 -1.81
CA VAL A 126 -23.62 3.17 -2.20
C VAL A 126 -22.50 2.76 -3.16
N VAL A 127 -22.49 3.38 -4.35
CA VAL A 127 -21.43 3.22 -5.35
C VAL A 127 -20.16 3.87 -4.83
N PHE A 128 -19.04 3.14 -4.85
CA PHE A 128 -17.75 3.61 -4.36
C PHE A 128 -16.62 3.55 -5.40
N SER A 129 -16.92 3.01 -6.58
CA SER A 129 -15.95 2.69 -7.64
C SER A 129 -16.67 2.78 -8.99
N PRO A 130 -16.00 3.15 -10.09
CA PRO A 130 -14.55 3.36 -10.21
C PRO A 130 -14.06 4.74 -9.77
N HIS A 131 -12.73 4.90 -9.70
CA HIS A 131 -12.08 6.20 -9.62
C HIS A 131 -12.27 6.97 -10.94
N SER A 132 -12.74 8.22 -10.87
CA SER A 132 -13.16 8.99 -12.06
C SER A 132 -12.07 9.24 -13.10
N ASP A 133 -10.81 9.35 -12.68
CA ASP A 133 -9.70 9.79 -13.52
C ASP A 133 -8.78 8.63 -13.96
N CYS A 134 -8.96 7.43 -13.39
CA CYS A 134 -8.14 6.27 -13.75
C CYS A 134 -8.92 4.97 -13.98
N GLY A 135 -10.24 4.93 -13.77
CA GLY A 135 -11.05 3.71 -13.98
C GLY A 135 -10.82 2.58 -12.97
N HIS A 136 -9.70 2.59 -12.25
CA HIS A 136 -9.38 1.57 -11.26
C HIS A 136 -10.41 1.49 -10.12
N PRO A 137 -10.62 0.30 -9.55
CA PRO A 137 -11.58 0.12 -8.47
C PRO A 137 -11.08 0.69 -7.14
N HIS A 138 -12.00 1.25 -6.37
CA HIS A 138 -11.69 1.71 -5.01
C HIS A 138 -11.83 0.56 -4.02
N SER A 139 -10.74 0.12 -3.38
CA SER A 139 -10.78 -1.03 -2.46
C SER A 139 -11.03 -0.67 -0.98
N GLY A 140 -11.16 0.60 -0.61
CA GLY A 140 -11.33 0.99 0.81
C GLY A 140 -10.01 1.08 1.54
N LYS A 141 -10.03 1.24 2.87
CA LYS A 141 -8.82 1.25 3.71
C LYS A 141 -8.84 0.11 4.71
N PHE A 142 -7.69 -0.43 5.07
CA PHE A 142 -7.64 -1.43 6.14
C PHE A 142 -8.07 -0.86 7.48
N MET A 143 -8.68 -1.70 8.32
CA MET A 143 -8.96 -1.36 9.71
C MET A 143 -7.66 -0.96 10.43
N PRO A 144 -7.62 0.22 11.09
CA PRO A 144 -6.48 0.61 11.91
C PRO A 144 -6.20 -0.37 13.05
N THR A 145 -4.91 -0.55 13.35
CA THR A 145 -4.44 -1.36 14.49
C THR A 145 -3.99 -0.51 15.68
N THR A 146 -3.99 0.82 15.55
CA THR A 146 -3.59 1.77 16.59
C THR A 146 -4.57 2.93 16.67
N MET A 147 -4.58 3.64 17.80
CA MET A 147 -5.42 4.84 17.97
C MET A 147 -5.00 5.98 17.03
N GLU A 148 -3.70 6.14 16.76
CA GLU A 148 -3.23 7.11 15.77
C GLU A 148 -3.86 6.84 14.40
N GLY A 149 -3.93 5.56 14.01
CA GLY A 149 -4.63 5.15 12.80
C GLY A 149 -6.14 5.40 12.87
N VAL A 150 -6.79 5.21 14.02
CA VAL A 150 -8.22 5.54 14.22
C VAL A 150 -8.48 7.02 13.97
N TYR A 151 -7.62 7.91 14.48
CA TYR A 151 -7.73 9.36 14.27
C TYR A 151 -7.33 9.80 12.85
N ALA A 152 -6.49 9.03 12.15
CA ALA A 152 -6.02 9.34 10.81
C ALA A 152 -7.01 8.94 9.71
N MET A 153 -8.01 8.09 10.01
CA MET A 153 -9.00 7.67 9.02
C MET A 153 -9.86 8.83 8.54
N PRO A 154 -10.10 8.96 7.22
CA PRO A 154 -10.97 9.99 6.68
C PRO A 154 -12.42 9.81 7.14
N ALA A 155 -13.15 10.92 7.22
CA ALA A 155 -14.60 10.90 7.40
C ALA A 155 -15.27 10.03 6.32
N THR A 156 -16.30 9.27 6.66
CA THR A 156 -17.08 8.49 5.68
C THR A 156 -17.87 9.41 4.74
N LEU A 157 -18.41 8.86 3.65
CA LEU A 157 -19.24 9.64 2.70
C LEU A 157 -20.45 10.29 3.39
N ALA A 158 -21.08 9.60 4.35
CA ALA A 158 -22.19 10.15 5.12
C ALA A 158 -21.78 11.29 6.06
N GLU A 159 -20.49 11.37 6.40
CA GLU A 159 -19.88 12.40 7.26
C GLU A 159 -19.23 13.52 6.42
N GLY A 160 -19.44 13.56 5.11
CA GLY A 160 -18.88 14.56 4.20
C GLY A 160 -17.48 14.24 3.66
N GLY A 161 -16.99 13.01 3.85
CA GLY A 161 -15.80 12.52 3.18
C GLY A 161 -15.98 12.41 1.67
N VAL A 162 -14.86 12.41 0.93
CA VAL A 162 -14.87 12.44 -0.54
C VAL A 162 -14.04 11.30 -1.10
N LEU A 163 -14.47 10.71 -2.22
CA LEU A 163 -13.64 9.74 -2.94
C LEU A 163 -12.50 10.48 -3.67
N SER A 164 -11.31 9.87 -3.69
CA SER A 164 -10.25 10.36 -4.58
C SER A 164 -10.62 10.13 -6.04
N HIS A 165 -10.25 11.06 -6.91
CA HIS A 165 -10.46 10.92 -8.36
C HIS A 165 -9.55 9.87 -8.98
N ARG A 166 -8.39 9.62 -8.37
CA ARG A 166 -7.42 8.57 -8.75
C ARG A 166 -7.23 7.57 -7.61
N CYS A 167 -6.89 6.33 -7.95
CA CYS A 167 -6.41 5.34 -6.97
C CYS A 167 -5.05 5.78 -6.38
N GLY A 168 -4.66 5.16 -5.27
CA GLY A 168 -3.40 5.52 -4.59
C GLY A 168 -2.17 5.29 -5.47
N GLU A 169 -2.13 4.20 -6.23
CA GLU A 169 -1.01 3.91 -7.14
C GLU A 169 -0.89 4.98 -8.25
N CYS A 170 -1.98 5.29 -8.95
CA CYS A 170 -1.97 6.34 -9.98
C CYS A 170 -1.59 7.71 -9.41
N LEU A 171 -2.07 8.04 -8.20
CA LEU A 171 -1.71 9.29 -7.53
C LEU A 171 -0.22 9.32 -7.16
N ALA A 172 0.34 8.21 -6.67
CA ALA A 172 1.76 8.10 -6.37
C ALA A 172 2.63 8.31 -7.63
N VAL A 173 2.28 7.62 -8.72
CA VAL A 173 2.98 7.72 -10.02
C VAL A 173 2.93 9.16 -10.56
N GLU A 174 1.77 9.82 -10.51
CA GLU A 174 1.62 11.21 -10.95
C GLU A 174 2.54 12.14 -10.15
N ILE A 175 2.55 11.99 -8.83
CA ILE A 175 3.35 12.85 -7.93
C ILE A 175 4.85 12.62 -8.15
N ILE A 176 5.27 11.37 -8.29
CA ILE A 176 6.68 11.03 -8.53
C ILE A 176 7.11 11.54 -9.92
N SER A 177 6.20 11.52 -10.91
CA SER A 177 6.45 12.10 -12.23
C SER A 177 6.70 13.61 -12.14
N VAL A 178 5.95 14.33 -11.30
CA VAL A 178 6.18 15.76 -11.05
C VAL A 178 7.57 15.99 -10.47
N VAL A 179 7.97 15.21 -9.47
CA VAL A 179 9.32 15.32 -8.88
C VAL A 179 10.40 14.99 -9.90
N ALA A 180 10.18 13.98 -10.75
CA ALA A 180 11.12 13.59 -11.80
C ALA A 180 11.34 14.70 -12.84
N VAL A 181 10.28 15.44 -13.23
CA VAL A 181 10.39 16.59 -14.13
C VAL A 181 11.15 17.75 -13.49
N LEU A 182 11.00 17.94 -12.18
CA LEU A 182 11.70 19.00 -11.46
C LEU A 182 13.15 18.64 -11.13
N ALA A 183 13.49 17.36 -11.02
CA ALA A 183 14.81 16.92 -10.59
C ALA A 183 15.96 17.56 -11.39
N PRO A 184 15.98 17.56 -12.74
CA PRO A 184 17.07 18.17 -13.52
C PRO A 184 17.25 19.67 -13.31
N VAL A 185 16.20 20.38 -12.86
CA VAL A 185 16.23 21.83 -12.59
C VAL A 185 16.94 22.12 -11.26
N PHE A 186 16.83 21.20 -10.31
CA PHE A 186 17.32 21.40 -8.94
C PHE A 186 18.58 20.59 -8.60
N THR A 187 18.92 19.58 -9.40
CA THR A 187 20.20 18.88 -9.28
C THR A 187 21.29 19.57 -10.09
N PRO A 188 22.55 19.62 -9.61
CA PRO A 188 23.68 20.00 -10.45
C PRO A 188 23.74 19.15 -11.73
N PRO A 189 24.34 19.67 -12.82
CA PRO A 189 24.56 18.86 -14.02
C PRO A 189 25.23 17.53 -13.66
N LEU A 190 24.59 16.44 -14.06
CA LEU A 190 25.13 15.10 -13.91
C LEU A 190 25.76 14.71 -15.25
N ASP A 191 27.05 14.35 -15.23
CA ASP A 191 27.68 13.67 -16.36
C ASP A 191 27.19 12.22 -16.38
N LEU A 192 26.07 12.00 -17.08
CA LEU A 192 25.49 10.68 -17.29
C LEU A 192 26.12 10.04 -18.52
N THR A 193 26.44 8.75 -18.43
CA THR A 193 26.78 7.95 -19.62
C THR A 193 25.51 7.61 -20.42
N ASP A 194 25.67 7.18 -21.67
CA ASP A 194 24.56 6.73 -22.53
C ASP A 194 23.76 5.54 -21.95
N ARG A 195 24.28 4.88 -20.90
CA ARG A 195 23.64 3.76 -20.20
C ARG A 195 23.05 4.16 -18.85
N GLU A 196 23.15 5.43 -18.45
CA GLU A 196 22.74 5.89 -17.13
C GLU A 196 21.52 6.81 -17.21
N THR A 197 20.53 6.50 -16.37
CA THR A 197 19.28 7.25 -16.28
C THR A 197 19.07 7.73 -14.85
N LEU A 198 18.66 8.98 -14.71
CA LEU A 198 18.21 9.50 -13.43
C LEU A 198 16.75 9.10 -13.20
N ILE A 199 16.50 8.37 -12.13
CA ILE A 199 15.16 7.88 -11.77
C ILE A 199 14.71 8.45 -10.44
N THR A 200 13.42 8.77 -10.36
CA THR A 200 12.79 9.23 -9.12
C THR A 200 11.95 8.11 -8.52
N TYR A 201 12.16 7.87 -7.23
CA TYR A 201 11.42 6.89 -6.45
C TYR A 201 10.65 7.58 -5.34
N GLY A 202 9.44 7.09 -5.08
CA GLY A 202 8.70 7.34 -3.84
C GLY A 202 8.72 6.09 -2.97
N THR A 203 9.05 6.22 -1.70
CA THR A 203 9.00 5.12 -0.72
C THR A 203 8.00 5.43 0.38
N GLY A 204 7.03 4.54 0.60
CA GLY A 204 6.06 4.60 1.69
C GLY A 204 6.53 3.86 2.96
N ALA A 205 5.71 3.92 4.01
CA ALA A 205 6.04 3.37 5.34
C ALA A 205 6.24 1.83 5.38
N ASN A 206 5.70 1.08 4.40
CA ASN A 206 5.71 -0.40 4.39
C ASN A 206 6.64 -1.00 3.32
N LEU A 207 7.75 -0.32 2.98
CA LEU A 207 8.66 -0.73 1.90
C LEU A 207 8.02 -0.80 0.50
N HIS A 208 6.78 -0.32 0.36
CA HIS A 208 6.18 -0.11 -0.93
C HIS A 208 6.92 1.02 -1.62
N TYR A 209 7.43 0.75 -2.82
CA TYR A 209 8.12 1.73 -3.63
C TYR A 209 7.35 1.93 -4.92
N TRP A 210 7.25 3.18 -5.33
CA TRP A 210 6.76 3.58 -6.62
C TRP A 210 7.92 4.22 -7.37
N ALA A 211 8.02 3.97 -8.66
CA ALA A 211 9.04 4.53 -9.52
C ALA A 211 8.39 4.97 -10.83
N VAL A 212 8.97 6.00 -11.43
CA VAL A 212 8.61 6.44 -12.79
C VAL A 212 9.83 6.20 -13.69
N ASN A 213 9.60 5.92 -14.97
CA ASN A 213 10.66 5.56 -15.94
C ASN A 213 11.30 4.18 -15.76
N LEU A 214 10.69 3.26 -15.01
CA LEU A 214 10.90 1.85 -15.29
C LEU A 214 10.08 1.56 -16.56
N GLU A 215 10.72 1.09 -17.64
CA GLU A 215 9.98 0.28 -18.61
C GLU A 215 9.22 -0.82 -17.83
N GLU A 216 8.08 -1.30 -18.33
CA GLU A 216 7.09 -2.13 -17.60
C GLU A 216 7.63 -3.40 -16.90
N SER A 217 8.92 -3.70 -17.02
CA SER A 217 9.68 -4.48 -16.05
C SER A 217 10.96 -3.75 -15.71
N ALA A 218 11.29 -3.57 -14.42
CA ALA A 218 12.69 -3.41 -14.04
C ALA A 218 13.43 -4.58 -14.68
N ASN A 219 14.24 -4.31 -15.71
CA ASN A 219 14.90 -5.38 -16.42
C ASN A 219 15.85 -6.02 -15.40
N VAL A 220 16.00 -7.35 -15.42
CA VAL A 220 16.94 -8.08 -14.55
C VAL A 220 18.39 -7.54 -14.70
N TYR A 221 18.63 -6.73 -15.73
CA TYR A 221 19.87 -6.09 -16.11
C TYR A 221 20.00 -4.62 -15.67
N ASP A 222 19.18 -4.13 -14.74
CA ASP A 222 19.32 -2.77 -14.23
C ASP A 222 20.04 -2.74 -12.88
N GLU A 223 21.08 -1.92 -12.77
CA GLU A 223 21.83 -1.73 -11.51
C GLU A 223 21.56 -0.34 -10.92
N PHE A 224 21.27 -0.29 -9.61
CA PHE A 224 21.27 0.96 -8.85
C PHE A 224 22.69 1.38 -8.49
N VAL A 225 23.22 2.38 -9.21
CA VAL A 225 24.61 2.83 -9.03
C VAL A 225 24.77 3.64 -7.75
N ARG A 226 23.93 4.66 -7.54
CA ARG A 226 23.99 5.52 -6.36
C ARG A 226 22.73 6.38 -6.16
N GLU A 227 22.51 6.81 -4.93
CA GLU A 227 21.54 7.84 -4.59
C GLU A 227 22.12 9.24 -4.90
N ILE A 228 21.34 10.08 -5.55
CA ILE A 228 21.66 11.48 -5.84
C ILE A 228 20.99 12.36 -4.77
N PRO A 229 21.73 13.24 -4.08
CA PRO A 229 21.13 14.16 -3.11
C PRO A 229 20.11 15.07 -3.80
N LEU A 230 18.91 15.17 -3.23
CA LEU A 230 17.85 16.07 -3.71
C LEU A 230 18.29 17.55 -3.68
N GLY A 231 19.13 17.91 -2.71
CA GLY A 231 19.45 19.29 -2.40
C GLY A 231 18.29 20.04 -1.74
N ASP A 232 18.59 21.18 -1.09
CA ASP A 232 17.63 21.87 -0.23
C ASP A 232 16.37 22.35 -0.97
N ALA A 233 16.51 22.76 -2.23
CA ALA A 233 15.40 23.32 -3.00
C ALA A 233 14.36 22.26 -3.39
N LEU A 234 14.82 21.13 -3.93
CA LEU A 234 13.93 20.02 -4.29
C LEU A 234 13.38 19.32 -3.04
N GLN A 235 14.19 19.20 -1.98
CA GLN A 235 13.72 18.67 -0.70
C GLN A 235 12.53 19.46 -0.16
N ARG A 236 12.56 20.81 -0.21
CA ARG A 236 11.41 21.63 0.20
C ARG A 236 10.17 21.39 -0.66
N VAL A 237 10.32 21.15 -1.96
CA VAL A 237 9.19 20.81 -2.85
C VAL A 237 8.60 19.45 -2.45
N CYS A 238 9.45 18.45 -2.23
CA CYS A 238 9.07 17.13 -1.76
C CYS A 238 8.33 17.19 -0.41
N ASP A 239 8.82 17.98 0.53
CA ASP A 239 8.21 18.15 1.86
C ASP A 239 6.82 18.78 1.77
N GLU A 240 6.65 19.83 0.96
CA GLU A 240 5.35 20.48 0.69
C GLU A 240 4.35 19.50 0.04
N ILE A 241 4.82 18.68 -0.91
CA ILE A 241 4.01 17.63 -1.53
C ILE A 241 3.55 16.62 -0.47
N THR A 242 4.47 16.10 0.34
CA THR A 242 4.16 15.11 1.38
C THR A 242 3.19 15.70 2.43
N GLU A 243 3.38 16.96 2.84
CA GLU A 243 2.46 17.62 3.76
C GLU A 243 1.05 17.73 3.17
N ARG A 244 0.92 18.16 1.91
CA ARG A 244 -0.38 18.23 1.22
C ARG A 244 -1.05 16.86 1.10
N LEU A 245 -0.29 15.80 0.84
CA LEU A 245 -0.83 14.44 0.80
C LEU A 245 -1.39 14.01 2.16
N VAL A 246 -0.65 14.28 3.23
CA VAL A 246 -1.09 13.99 4.61
C VAL A 246 -2.34 14.80 4.97
N GLN A 247 -2.48 16.05 4.51
CA GLN A 247 -3.72 16.80 4.75
C GLN A 247 -4.88 16.26 3.90
N ASN A 248 -4.62 15.83 2.67
CA ASN A 248 -5.63 15.25 1.79
C ASN A 248 -6.09 13.88 2.28
N SER A 249 -5.21 13.06 2.87
CA SER A 249 -5.55 11.73 3.40
C SER A 249 -6.62 11.77 4.50
N LYS A 250 -6.71 12.88 5.24
CA LYS A 250 -7.71 13.11 6.28
C LYS A 250 -9.12 13.37 5.73
N LYS A 251 -9.24 13.73 4.45
CA LYS A 251 -10.52 14.11 3.81
C LYS A 251 -10.93 13.17 2.68
N ARG A 252 -9.95 12.53 2.03
CA ARG A 252 -10.16 11.72 0.84
C ARG A 252 -9.94 10.24 1.09
N TRP A 253 -10.81 9.44 0.49
CA TRP A 253 -10.65 7.99 0.45
C TRP A 253 -9.80 7.58 -0.74
N TYR A 254 -8.74 6.86 -0.44
CA TYR A 254 -7.93 6.05 -1.35
C TYR A 254 -7.27 4.95 -0.51
N SER A 255 -6.91 3.82 -1.12
CA SER A 255 -6.46 2.64 -0.37
C SER A 255 -5.08 2.79 0.26
N GLU A 256 -4.21 3.58 -0.36
CA GLU A 256 -2.83 3.77 0.09
C GLU A 256 -2.67 4.70 1.29
N ASP A 257 -1.57 4.54 2.01
CA ASP A 257 -1.12 5.45 3.05
C ASP A 257 0.14 6.19 2.60
N PHE A 258 -0.01 7.49 2.34
CA PHE A 258 1.11 8.37 1.98
C PHE A 258 1.78 9.00 3.20
N ALA A 259 1.36 8.66 4.42
CA ALA A 259 2.05 9.10 5.62
C ALA A 259 3.51 8.62 5.56
N GLY A 260 4.44 9.57 5.60
CA GLY A 260 5.87 9.28 5.50
C GLY A 260 6.36 8.93 4.09
N LEU A 261 5.63 9.29 3.03
CA LEU A 261 6.15 9.24 1.67
C LEU A 261 7.45 10.05 1.59
N LYS A 262 8.52 9.38 1.18
CA LYS A 262 9.83 10.00 0.94
C LYS A 262 10.19 9.84 -0.52
N PHE A 263 10.91 10.84 -1.04
CA PHE A 263 11.40 10.83 -2.40
C PHE A 263 12.89 10.56 -2.41
N LYS A 264 13.34 9.84 -3.44
CA LYS A 264 14.75 9.59 -3.70
C LYS A 264 15.03 9.77 -5.18
N LEU A 265 16.21 10.29 -5.49
CA LEU A 265 16.76 10.25 -6.83
C LEU A 265 17.83 9.17 -6.86
N MET A 266 17.75 8.28 -7.82
CA MET A 266 18.71 7.21 -8.01
C MET A 266 19.26 7.29 -9.42
N LEU A 267 20.57 7.07 -9.53
CA LEU A 267 21.21 6.80 -10.80
C LEU A 267 21.08 5.30 -11.07
N GLN A 268 20.34 4.94 -12.13
CA GLN A 268 20.23 3.56 -12.61
C GLN A 268 21.13 3.40 -13.84
N ARG A 269 21.79 2.24 -13.97
CA ARG A 269 22.61 1.89 -15.13
C ARG A 269 22.07 0.63 -15.79
N ASP A 270 21.91 0.70 -17.10
CA ASP A 270 21.63 -0.43 -17.97
C ASP A 270 22.91 -1.26 -18.18
N ILE A 271 22.96 -2.47 -17.60
CA ILE A 271 24.09 -3.39 -17.75
C ILE A 271 23.85 -4.46 -18.83
N ARG A 272 22.82 -4.31 -19.68
CA ARG A 272 22.60 -5.23 -20.81
C ARG A 272 23.86 -5.31 -21.68
N PRO A 273 24.35 -6.51 -22.01
CA PRO A 273 25.43 -6.64 -22.99
C PRO A 273 25.02 -5.96 -24.29
N ARG A 274 25.91 -5.16 -24.88
CA ARG A 274 25.66 -4.66 -26.25
C ARG A 274 25.55 -5.86 -27.18
N ALA A 275 24.76 -5.76 -28.25
CA ALA A 275 24.56 -6.88 -29.18
C ALA A 275 25.88 -7.52 -29.67
N MET A 276 26.96 -6.75 -29.80
CA MET A 276 28.32 -7.27 -30.09
C MET A 276 28.97 -8.04 -28.93
N GLU A 277 28.81 -7.59 -27.68
CA GLU A 277 29.34 -8.24 -26.47
C GLU A 277 28.59 -9.54 -26.18
N TYR A 278 27.32 -9.64 -26.59
CA TYR A 278 26.52 -10.87 -26.48
C TYR A 278 27.07 -11.99 -27.39
N TRP A 279 27.53 -11.68 -28.60
CA TRP A 279 28.15 -12.67 -29.48
C TRP A 279 29.52 -13.14 -28.95
N GLU A 280 30.34 -12.24 -28.41
CA GLU A 280 31.61 -12.62 -27.76
C GLU A 280 31.38 -13.43 -26.46
N ALA A 281 30.34 -13.11 -25.69
CA ALA A 281 30.00 -13.86 -24.47
C ALA A 281 29.37 -15.23 -24.77
N VAL A 282 28.61 -15.36 -25.86
CA VAL A 282 28.08 -16.65 -26.33
C VAL A 282 29.22 -17.54 -26.86
N GLU A 283 30.22 -16.99 -27.58
CA GLU A 283 31.40 -17.76 -27.99
C GLU A 283 32.22 -18.28 -26.78
N VAL A 284 32.34 -17.49 -25.71
CA VAL A 284 33.04 -17.92 -24.47
C VAL A 284 32.24 -18.95 -23.67
N LEU A 285 30.91 -18.93 -23.73
CA LEU A 285 30.05 -19.93 -23.09
C LEU A 285 29.99 -21.24 -23.90
N GLU A 286 30.01 -21.17 -25.24
CA GLU A 286 30.08 -22.36 -26.10
C GLU A 286 31.42 -23.11 -25.97
N ASP A 287 32.53 -22.40 -25.70
CA ASP A 287 33.82 -23.03 -25.36
C ASP A 287 33.89 -23.55 -23.91
N GLY A 288 33.03 -23.06 -23.01
CA GLY A 288 32.92 -23.48 -21.61
C GLY A 288 31.95 -24.64 -21.35
N GLU A 289 30.93 -24.81 -22.20
CA GLU A 289 29.93 -25.88 -22.08
C GLU A 289 30.44 -27.26 -22.52
N ALA A 290 31.61 -27.33 -23.17
CA ALA A 290 32.28 -28.61 -23.45
C ALA A 290 32.85 -29.30 -22.18
N ASN A 291 32.73 -28.70 -20.99
CA ASN A 291 33.34 -29.22 -19.75
C ASN A 291 32.44 -29.26 -18.50
N PHE A 292 31.13 -28.97 -18.62
CA PHE A 292 30.19 -28.99 -17.48
C PHE A 292 29.10 -30.06 -17.56
N ASP A 293 29.30 -31.08 -18.38
CA ASP A 293 28.54 -32.32 -18.34
C ASP A 293 29.05 -33.19 -17.17
N LEU A 294 28.78 -32.76 -15.92
CA LEU A 294 28.84 -33.56 -14.67
C LEU A 294 28.63 -32.66 -13.44
N ARG A 295 27.37 -32.39 -13.08
CA ARG A 295 26.82 -32.45 -11.69
C ARG A 295 25.43 -31.81 -11.61
N LEU A 296 24.45 -32.55 -12.10
CA LEU A 296 23.18 -32.70 -11.38
C LEU A 296 23.47 -33.57 -10.13
N ASN A 297 23.23 -33.03 -8.94
CA ASN A 297 22.79 -33.73 -7.72
C ASN A 297 22.97 -32.82 -6.48
N LEU A 298 21.84 -32.47 -5.83
CA LEU A 298 21.64 -32.26 -4.38
C LEU A 298 22.40 -31.05 -3.77
N ASP A 299 21.84 -30.14 -2.98
CA ASP A 299 20.75 -30.15 -1.98
C ASP A 299 19.90 -28.87 -2.02
#